data_AF-A0A4R2NFB4-F1
#
_entry.id   AF-A0A4R2NFB4-F1
#
_cell.length_a   1.000
_cell.length_b   1.000
_cell.length_c   1.000
_cell.angle_alpha   90.00
_cell.angle_beta   90.00
_cell.angle_gamma   90.00
#
_symmetry.space_group_name_H-M   'P 1'
#
loop_
_entity.id
_entity.type
_entity.pdbx_description
1 polymer ?
#
loop_
_entity_poly.entity_id
_entity_poly.type
_entity_poly.pdbx_seq_one_letter_code
_entity_poly.pdbx_strand_id
1 'polypeptide(L)'
;MLPINLILYPAELYKWYSQYSSDSNKLAERALKWNKLTSDVVPRFQNYQTPVIMLRKQTPKEAVCQVFENVNTGGVSLTVFELLTASFAADNFELRRDWEAKRERLTNTNNVFNKILSDISSTDLLQAISLLKTYNRRKQNSISAVSCKRKDILKLTLDDYLAWGDKAVDGFIQAAKFLQEQNIFSSRDLPYGSQLIPLSAIFVELGGKAHNLNVRNKIARWYWCGVLGKMYDGGSETRFARDLPELIDWINGGAEPSTIRDGNFAADRLYSLRTRNSAAYKGLHVLLMKQGGRDFISGVPIDIQTYYGDQIDIHHIFQRVYCEKNGIDKKMYDSIVNKTPI
;
A
#
# COMPACT_ATOMS: atom_id res chain seq x y z
N MET A 1 -26.78 -3.23 34.30
CA MET A 1 -25.31 -3.06 34.16
C MET A 1 -24.99 -1.59 34.37
N LEU A 2 -23.88 -1.27 35.04
CA LEU A 2 -23.43 0.13 35.24
C LEU A 2 -22.71 0.61 33.96
N PRO A 3 -23.13 1.73 33.34
CA PRO A 3 -22.33 2.38 32.30
C PRO A 3 -21.04 2.96 32.91
N ILE A 4 -19.89 2.54 32.41
CA ILE A 4 -18.58 2.82 33.04
C ILE A 4 -18.21 4.30 33.05
N ASN A 5 -18.69 5.06 32.05
CA ASN A 5 -18.46 6.50 31.94
C ASN A 5 -19.04 7.26 33.15
N LEU A 6 -20.11 6.76 33.79
CA LEU A 6 -20.73 7.42 34.95
C LEU A 6 -19.77 7.49 36.15
N ILE A 7 -18.76 6.62 36.24
CA ILE A 7 -17.76 6.64 37.32
C ILE A 7 -17.03 8.01 37.40
N LEU A 8 -16.94 8.71 36.26
CA LEU A 8 -16.32 10.04 36.16
C LEU A 8 -17.29 11.19 36.47
N TYR A 9 -18.59 10.92 36.63
CA TYR A 9 -19.64 11.92 36.85
C TYR A 9 -20.44 11.61 38.14
N PRO A 10 -19.99 12.10 39.31
CA PRO A 10 -20.54 11.69 40.61
C PRO A 10 -22.06 11.86 40.75
N ALA A 11 -22.63 12.93 40.20
CA ALA A 11 -24.06 13.19 40.26
C ALA A 11 -24.89 12.19 39.44
N GLU A 12 -24.40 11.79 38.27
CA GLU A 12 -25.09 10.82 37.41
C GLU A 12 -24.93 9.39 37.95
N LEU A 13 -23.76 9.07 38.50
CA LEU A 13 -23.51 7.81 39.18
C LEU A 13 -24.45 7.62 40.38
N TYR A 14 -24.69 8.68 41.15
CA TYR A 14 -25.63 8.64 42.28
C TYR A 14 -27.07 8.41 41.82
N LYS A 15 -27.51 9.10 40.75
CA LYS A 15 -28.85 8.88 40.16
C LYS A 15 -29.01 7.43 39.69
N TRP A 16 -28.00 6.90 39.02
CA TRP A 16 -28.00 5.51 38.58
C TRP A 16 -28.04 4.54 39.77
N TYR A 17 -27.25 4.80 40.82
CA TYR A 17 -27.26 4.00 42.05
C TYR A 17 -28.65 3.99 42.71
N SER A 18 -29.30 5.16 42.82
CA SER A 18 -30.64 5.28 43.42
C SER A 18 -31.67 4.38 42.70
N GLN A 19 -31.65 4.36 41.36
CA GLN A 19 -32.47 3.46 40.55
C GLN A 19 -32.04 2.00 40.69
N TYR A 20 -30.74 1.73 40.78
CA TYR A 20 -30.22 0.39 41.01
C TYR A 20 -30.59 -0.14 42.40
N SER A 21 -30.76 0.70 43.42
CA SER A 21 -31.17 0.31 44.77
C SER A 21 -32.69 0.26 44.97
N SER A 22 -33.51 0.59 43.98
CA SER A 22 -34.97 0.74 44.17
C SER A 22 -35.76 -0.57 44.30
N ASP A 23 -35.14 -1.71 43.97
CA ASP A 23 -35.77 -3.04 44.07
C ASP A 23 -35.56 -3.63 45.47
N SER A 24 -36.59 -3.53 46.31
CA SER A 24 -36.57 -3.93 47.72
C SER A 24 -36.25 -5.41 47.93
N ASN A 25 -36.65 -6.28 47.01
CA ASN A 25 -36.43 -7.73 47.12
C ASN A 25 -34.96 -8.14 46.88
N LYS A 26 -34.15 -7.25 46.30
CA LYS A 26 -32.73 -7.51 45.98
C LYS A 26 -31.77 -6.53 46.66
N LEU A 27 -32.27 -5.70 47.58
CA LEU A 27 -31.51 -4.59 48.18
C LEU A 27 -30.19 -5.07 48.83
N ALA A 28 -30.22 -6.14 49.62
CA ALA A 28 -29.05 -6.68 50.28
C ALA A 28 -27.99 -7.20 49.29
N GLU A 29 -28.42 -7.94 48.27
CA GLU A 29 -27.54 -8.44 47.20
C GLU A 29 -26.92 -7.29 46.40
N ARG A 30 -27.73 -6.28 46.04
CA ARG A 30 -27.30 -5.12 45.27
C ARG A 30 -26.36 -4.21 46.06
N ALA A 31 -26.59 -4.03 47.37
CA ALA A 31 -25.70 -3.28 48.25
C ALA A 31 -24.32 -3.93 48.37
N LEU A 32 -24.25 -5.27 48.52
CA LEU A 32 -22.98 -5.99 48.53
C LEU A 32 -22.22 -5.83 47.20
N LYS A 33 -22.91 -5.94 46.07
CA LYS A 33 -22.32 -5.72 44.74
C LYS A 33 -21.83 -4.28 44.56
N TRP A 34 -22.60 -3.31 45.06
CA TRP A 34 -22.23 -1.89 45.01
C TRP A 34 -20.98 -1.63 45.83
N ASN A 35 -20.93 -2.09 47.08
CA ASN A 35 -19.77 -1.91 47.95
C ASN A 35 -18.50 -2.46 47.32
N LYS A 36 -18.56 -3.67 46.76
CA LYS A 36 -17.43 -4.30 46.05
C LYS A 36 -16.99 -3.48 44.83
N LEU A 37 -17.94 -2.96 44.06
CA LEU A 37 -17.64 -2.13 42.90
C LEU A 37 -16.96 -0.81 43.32
N THR A 38 -17.47 -0.15 44.36
CA THR A 38 -16.94 1.13 44.84
C THR A 38 -15.62 1.00 45.59
N SER A 39 -15.34 -0.15 46.23
CA SER A 39 -14.07 -0.40 46.91
C SER A 39 -12.97 -0.87 45.95
N ASP A 40 -13.31 -1.77 45.03
CA ASP A 40 -12.29 -2.51 44.29
C ASP A 40 -12.05 -1.93 42.89
N VAL A 41 -13.09 -1.37 42.26
CA VAL A 41 -13.07 -1.02 40.83
C VAL A 41 -13.03 0.49 40.63
N VAL A 42 -13.94 1.25 41.24
CA VAL A 42 -14.03 2.71 41.08
C VAL A 42 -12.70 3.44 41.39
N PRO A 43 -11.98 3.12 42.49
CA PRO A 43 -10.74 3.81 42.81
C PRO A 43 -9.63 3.53 41.80
N ARG A 44 -9.65 2.38 41.11
CA ARG A 44 -8.67 2.06 40.07
C ARG A 44 -8.83 2.97 38.85
N PHE A 45 -10.06 3.35 38.52
CA PHE A 45 -10.34 4.29 37.44
C PHE A 45 -10.06 5.74 37.85
N GLN A 46 -10.47 6.14 39.05
CA GLN A 46 -10.29 7.51 39.54
C GLN A 46 -8.82 7.86 39.83
N ASN A 47 -8.03 6.89 40.32
CA ASN A 47 -6.63 7.09 40.66
C ASN A 47 -5.67 6.61 39.56
N TYR A 48 -6.18 6.27 38.37
CA TYR A 48 -5.32 5.87 37.26
C TYR A 48 -4.46 7.05 36.81
N GLN A 49 -3.14 6.97 37.05
CA GLN A 49 -2.20 7.97 36.59
C GLN A 49 -1.89 7.74 35.12
N THR A 50 -2.21 8.74 34.29
CA THR A 50 -1.85 8.72 32.87
C THR A 50 -0.48 9.39 32.71
N PRO A 51 0.54 8.71 32.14
CA PRO A 51 1.81 9.36 31.86
C PRO A 51 1.60 10.43 30.78
N VAL A 52 1.92 11.68 31.11
CA VAL A 52 1.82 12.81 30.18
C VAL A 52 3.23 13.27 29.80
N ILE A 53 3.50 13.32 28.50
CA ILE A 53 4.72 13.93 27.96
C ILE A 53 4.31 15.25 27.30
N MET A 54 4.73 16.36 27.89
CA MET A 54 4.45 17.69 27.35
C MET A 54 5.57 18.13 26.40
N LEU A 55 5.23 18.30 25.12
CA LEU A 55 6.13 18.81 24.10
C LEU A 55 5.84 20.28 23.85
N ARG A 56 6.86 21.14 23.98
CA ARG A 56 6.72 22.58 23.76
C ARG A 56 6.63 22.88 22.26
N LYS A 57 6.01 24.00 21.89
CA LYS A 57 5.85 24.43 20.49
C LYS A 57 7.19 24.60 19.75
N GLN A 58 8.27 24.88 20.48
CA GLN A 58 9.62 25.01 19.91
C GLN A 58 10.32 23.67 19.64
N THR A 59 9.77 22.55 20.10
CA THR A 59 10.38 21.23 19.88
C THR A 59 10.37 20.91 18.38
N PRO A 60 11.52 20.59 17.76
CA PRO A 60 11.57 20.21 16.35
C PRO A 60 10.65 19.02 16.06
N LYS A 61 9.95 19.03 14.92
CA LYS A 61 9.04 17.95 14.52
C LYS A 61 9.71 16.58 14.55
N GLU A 62 10.98 16.50 14.16
CA GLU A 62 11.78 15.28 14.17
C GLU A 62 11.96 14.72 15.60
N ALA A 63 12.21 15.59 16.58
CA ALA A 63 12.32 15.21 17.99
C ALA A 63 10.97 14.81 18.59
N VAL A 64 9.88 15.48 18.19
CA VAL A 64 8.50 15.07 18.54
C VAL A 64 8.25 13.65 18.06
N CYS A 65 8.54 13.36 16.78
CA CYS A 65 8.37 12.03 16.20
C CYS A 65 9.19 10.97 16.94
N GLN A 66 10.44 11.27 17.28
CA GLN A 66 11.32 10.34 17.98
C GLN A 66 10.84 10.03 19.41
N VAL A 67 10.33 11.02 20.14
CA VAL A 67 9.70 10.79 21.46
C VAL A 67 8.47 9.91 21.31
N PHE A 68 7.62 10.20 20.33
CA PHE A 68 6.44 9.40 20.04
C PHE A 68 6.79 7.95 19.66
N GLU A 69 7.82 7.73 18.84
CA GLU A 69 8.32 6.40 18.48
C GLU A 69 8.85 5.62 19.68
N ASN A 70 9.70 6.26 20.51
CA ASN A 70 10.29 5.62 21.68
C ASN A 70 9.23 5.21 22.71
N VAL A 71 8.18 6.01 22.87
CA VAL A 71 7.06 5.74 23.78
C VAL A 71 6.14 4.64 23.23
N ASN A 72 6.04 4.47 21.91
CA ASN A 72 5.21 3.46 21.25
C ASN A 72 5.94 2.15 20.94
N THR A 73 7.01 1.83 21.67
CA THR A 73 7.83 0.62 21.47
C THR A 73 7.12 -0.68 21.89
N GLY A 74 6.09 -0.62 22.74
CA GLY A 74 5.30 -1.79 23.17
C GLY A 74 3.99 -2.04 22.42
N GLY A 75 3.60 -1.15 21.49
CA GLY A 75 2.29 -1.16 20.81
C GLY A 75 2.36 -1.16 19.28
N VAL A 76 1.27 -0.76 18.61
CA VAL A 76 1.26 -0.59 17.14
C VAL A 76 2.26 0.49 16.74
N SER A 77 3.27 0.11 15.95
CA SER A 77 4.32 1.03 15.51
C SER A 77 3.73 2.26 14.81
N LEU A 78 4.12 3.45 15.25
CA LEU A 78 3.74 4.70 14.59
C LEU A 78 4.34 4.74 13.18
N THR A 79 3.46 4.70 12.20
CA THR A 79 3.86 4.87 10.80
C THR A 79 4.16 6.34 10.51
N VAL A 80 4.87 6.60 9.41
CA VAL A 80 5.11 7.97 8.93
C VAL A 80 3.79 8.73 8.71
N PHE A 81 2.74 8.02 8.33
CA PHE A 81 1.41 8.57 8.15
C PHE A 81 0.82 9.11 9.46
N GLU A 82 0.99 8.40 10.59
CA GLU A 82 0.49 8.88 11.88
C GLU A 82 1.22 10.13 12.34
N LEU A 83 2.53 10.21 12.11
CA LEU A 83 3.34 11.37 12.45
C LEU A 83 2.93 12.61 11.63
N LEU A 84 2.67 12.43 10.33
CA LEU A 84 2.12 13.50 9.50
C LEU A 84 0.70 13.88 9.90
N THR A 85 -0.13 12.91 10.29
CA THR A 85 -1.49 13.17 10.78
C THR A 85 -1.45 14.08 12.01
N ALA A 86 -0.60 13.77 12.98
CA ALA A 86 -0.40 14.62 14.16
C ALA A 86 0.15 16.01 13.77
N SER A 87 1.08 16.08 12.82
CA SER A 87 1.61 17.37 12.37
C SER A 87 0.57 18.22 11.65
N PHE A 88 -0.29 17.65 10.81
CA PHE A 88 -1.28 18.39 10.04
C PHE A 88 -2.51 18.75 10.86
N ALA A 89 -2.80 17.99 11.92
CA ALA A 89 -3.82 18.34 12.90
C ALA A 89 -3.51 19.66 13.62
N ALA A 90 -2.24 20.01 13.80
CA ALA A 90 -1.84 21.32 14.33
C ALA A 90 -2.25 22.49 13.42
N ASP A 91 -2.45 22.21 12.12
CA ASP A 91 -2.93 23.14 11.10
C ASP A 91 -4.44 22.94 10.79
N ASN A 92 -5.19 22.29 11.70
CA ASN A 92 -6.62 21.94 11.57
C ASN A 92 -6.97 21.07 10.34
N PHE A 93 -6.04 20.22 9.90
CA PHE A 93 -6.29 19.31 8.78
C PHE A 93 -6.34 17.83 9.22
N GLU A 94 -7.45 17.16 8.89
CA GLU A 94 -7.70 15.75 9.20
C GLU A 94 -7.15 14.82 8.10
N LEU A 95 -5.85 14.55 8.12
CA LEU A 95 -5.17 13.72 7.09
C LEU A 95 -5.79 12.32 6.91
N ARG A 96 -6.23 11.69 8.01
CA ARG A 96 -6.86 10.35 7.95
C ARG A 96 -8.15 10.36 7.15
N ARG A 97 -9.04 11.33 7.42
CA ARG A 97 -10.33 11.47 6.76
C ARG A 97 -10.15 11.76 5.27
N ASP A 98 -9.21 12.63 4.93
CA ASP A 98 -8.90 12.94 3.54
C ASP A 98 -8.28 11.72 2.80
N TRP A 99 -7.38 10.98 3.45
CA TRP A 99 -6.87 9.72 2.90
C TRP A 99 -7.99 8.69 2.65
N GLU A 100 -8.93 8.53 3.57
CA GLU A 100 -10.06 7.60 3.39
C GLU A 100 -10.89 7.95 2.15
N ALA A 101 -11.19 9.23 1.93
CA ALA A 101 -11.89 9.69 0.73
C ALA A 101 -11.07 9.46 -0.56
N LYS A 102 -9.76 9.70 -0.52
CA LYS A 102 -8.86 9.42 -1.65
C LYS A 102 -8.74 7.92 -1.92
N ARG A 103 -8.66 7.10 -0.88
CA ARG A 103 -8.62 5.63 -0.97
C ARG A 103 -9.90 5.11 -1.58
N GLU A 104 -11.06 5.63 -1.18
CA GLU A 104 -12.34 5.26 -1.78
C GLU A 104 -12.33 5.50 -3.31
N ARG A 105 -11.84 6.66 -3.77
CA ARG A 105 -11.68 6.94 -5.21
C ARG A 105 -10.77 5.91 -5.92
N LEU A 106 -9.68 5.50 -5.28
CA LEU A 106 -8.71 4.54 -5.81
C LEU A 106 -9.25 3.11 -5.82
N THR A 107 -10.09 2.72 -4.85
CA THR A 107 -10.53 1.33 -4.66
C THR A 107 -11.99 1.08 -5.03
N ASN A 108 -12.75 2.10 -5.43
CA ASN A 108 -14.17 1.96 -5.78
C ASN A 108 -14.36 0.95 -6.93
N THR A 109 -15.09 -0.14 -6.68
CA THR A 109 -15.24 -1.28 -7.60
C THR A 109 -16.06 -0.97 -8.85
N ASN A 110 -16.71 0.20 -8.94
CA ASN A 110 -17.44 0.63 -10.14
C ASN A 110 -16.52 0.80 -11.36
N ASN A 111 -15.22 1.02 -11.14
CA ASN A 111 -14.23 1.06 -12.20
C ASN A 111 -13.38 -0.22 -12.19
N VAL A 112 -13.29 -0.89 -13.33
CA VAL A 112 -12.57 -2.16 -13.45
C VAL A 112 -11.09 -2.05 -13.05
N PHE A 113 -10.43 -0.92 -13.33
CA PHE A 113 -9.02 -0.69 -13.01
C PHE A 113 -8.75 -0.53 -11.51
N ASN A 114 -9.77 -0.20 -10.71
CA ASN A 114 -9.61 -0.01 -9.27
C ASN A 114 -9.27 -1.31 -8.52
N LYS A 115 -9.55 -2.48 -9.13
CA LYS A 115 -9.13 -3.78 -8.58
C LYS A 115 -7.60 -3.94 -8.52
N ILE A 116 -6.85 -3.21 -9.36
CA ILE A 116 -5.37 -3.21 -9.33
C ILE A 116 -4.86 -2.41 -8.13
N LEU A 117 -5.62 -1.39 -7.71
CA LEU A 117 -5.27 -0.44 -6.67
C LEU A 117 -5.83 -0.82 -5.29
N SER A 118 -6.47 -1.98 -5.13
CA SER A 118 -7.17 -2.37 -3.88
C SER A 118 -6.25 -2.38 -2.65
N ASP A 119 -4.98 -2.72 -2.85
CA ASP A 119 -4.00 -2.90 -1.78
C ASP A 119 -3.15 -1.64 -1.55
N ILE A 120 -3.49 -0.52 -2.19
CA ILE A 120 -2.74 0.73 -2.03
C ILE A 120 -2.83 1.26 -0.60
N SER A 121 -1.68 1.61 -0.05
CA SER A 121 -1.54 2.12 1.31
C SER A 121 -1.36 3.63 1.32
N SER A 122 -1.57 4.24 2.49
CA SER A 122 -1.29 5.66 2.68
C SER A 122 0.19 5.99 2.50
N THR A 123 1.08 5.05 2.84
CA THR A 123 2.53 5.18 2.62
C THR A 123 2.87 5.27 1.14
N ASP A 124 2.21 4.49 0.28
CA ASP A 124 2.44 4.53 -1.18
C ASP A 124 2.08 5.91 -1.75
N LEU A 125 0.95 6.47 -1.30
CA LEU A 125 0.53 7.82 -1.68
C LEU A 125 1.56 8.87 -1.22
N LEU A 126 2.00 8.79 0.04
CA LEU A 126 2.99 9.72 0.59
C LEU A 126 4.35 9.61 -0.11
N GLN A 127 4.76 8.41 -0.50
CA GLN A 127 5.99 8.19 -1.28
C GLN A 127 5.86 8.82 -2.68
N ALA A 128 4.73 8.66 -3.36
CA ALA A 128 4.48 9.29 -4.65
C ALA A 128 4.47 10.83 -4.56
N ILE A 129 3.82 11.40 -3.53
CA ILE A 129 3.85 12.85 -3.24
C ILE A 129 5.28 13.32 -3.01
N SER A 130 6.07 12.58 -2.22
CA SER A 130 7.46 12.93 -1.93
C SER A 130 8.33 12.89 -3.19
N LEU A 131 8.17 11.89 -4.07
CA LEU A 131 8.82 11.85 -5.38
C LEU A 131 8.46 13.07 -6.22
N LEU A 132 7.17 13.39 -6.36
CA LEU A 132 6.69 14.51 -7.17
C LEU A 132 7.22 15.85 -6.66
N LYS A 133 7.12 16.11 -5.35
CA LYS A 133 7.65 17.32 -4.71
C LYS A 133 9.16 17.45 -4.95
N THR A 134 9.92 16.41 -4.62
CA THR A 134 11.38 16.48 -4.69
C THR A 134 11.90 16.53 -6.13
N TYR A 135 11.22 15.86 -7.06
CA TYR A 135 11.50 15.98 -8.49
C TYR A 135 11.15 17.37 -9.04
N ASN A 136 10.01 17.95 -8.63
CA ASN A 136 9.66 19.32 -9.01
C ASN A 136 10.70 20.33 -8.53
N ARG A 137 11.22 20.17 -7.30
CA ARG A 137 12.35 20.97 -6.79
C ARG A 137 13.62 20.75 -7.62
N ARG A 138 13.92 19.51 -8.03
CA ARG A 138 15.07 19.22 -8.90
C ARG A 138 14.96 19.89 -10.27
N LYS A 139 13.77 20.01 -10.84
CA LYS A 139 13.55 20.76 -12.09
C LYS A 139 13.91 22.24 -11.96
N GLN A 140 13.74 22.82 -10.78
CA GLN A 140 14.09 24.21 -10.49
C GLN A 140 15.55 24.40 -10.05
N ASN A 141 16.12 23.39 -9.37
CA ASN A 141 17.51 23.37 -8.94
C ASN A 141 18.08 21.95 -9.10
N SER A 142 18.92 21.79 -10.13
CA SER A 142 19.49 20.50 -10.56
C SER A 142 20.35 19.78 -9.52
N ILE A 143 20.82 20.48 -8.47
CA ILE A 143 21.58 19.89 -7.35
C ILE A 143 20.66 19.15 -6.37
N SER A 144 19.36 19.47 -6.38
CA SER A 144 18.40 18.86 -5.45
C SER A 144 18.20 17.37 -5.74
N ALA A 145 18.34 16.55 -4.69
CA ALA A 145 18.03 15.13 -4.78
C ALA A 145 16.51 14.90 -4.87
N VAL A 146 16.15 13.90 -5.69
CA VAL A 146 14.84 13.24 -5.66
C VAL A 146 14.88 12.18 -4.57
N SER A 147 13.86 12.10 -3.73
CA SER A 147 13.78 11.11 -2.67
C SER A 147 12.35 10.92 -2.21
N CYS A 148 12.04 9.71 -1.77
CA CYS A 148 10.80 9.36 -1.08
C CYS A 148 11.08 8.49 0.16
N LYS A 149 12.29 8.61 0.72
CA LYS A 149 12.62 7.89 1.95
C LYS A 149 11.80 8.45 3.11
N ARG A 150 11.61 7.65 4.14
CA ARG A 150 10.96 8.03 5.41
C ARG A 150 11.28 9.46 5.87
N LYS A 151 12.57 9.82 5.95
CA LYS A 151 13.04 11.14 6.39
C LYS A 151 12.56 12.30 5.50
N ASP A 152 12.33 12.05 4.22
CA ASP A 152 11.91 13.05 3.24
C ASP A 152 10.38 13.17 3.21
N ILE A 153 9.67 12.08 3.48
CA ILE A 153 8.22 12.09 3.69
C ILE A 153 7.87 12.89 4.96
N LEU A 154 8.61 12.72 6.05
CA LEU A 154 8.39 13.48 7.31
C LEU A 154 8.62 15.00 7.14
N LYS A 155 9.26 15.43 6.05
CA LYS A 155 9.46 16.85 5.70
C LYS A 155 8.37 17.40 4.78
N LEU A 156 7.31 16.64 4.51
CA LEU A 156 6.15 17.15 3.79
C LEU A 156 5.39 18.14 4.68
N THR A 157 5.08 19.29 4.13
CA THR A 157 4.16 20.27 4.73
C THR A 157 2.73 19.98 4.28
N LEU A 158 1.75 20.59 4.94
CA LEU A 158 0.36 20.49 4.51
C LEU A 158 0.18 21.03 3.08
N ASP A 159 0.82 22.15 2.76
CA ASP A 159 0.78 22.74 1.40
C ASP A 159 1.34 21.78 0.35
N ASP A 160 2.42 21.07 0.65
CA ASP A 160 2.94 20.03 -0.25
C ASP A 160 1.91 18.92 -0.47
N TYR A 161 1.26 18.47 0.60
CA TYR A 161 0.26 17.41 0.53
C TYR A 161 -0.95 17.85 -0.31
N LEU A 162 -1.46 19.07 -0.09
CA LEU A 162 -2.59 19.61 -0.86
C LEU A 162 -2.20 19.86 -2.33
N ALA A 163 -0.99 20.32 -2.61
CA ALA A 163 -0.53 20.61 -3.96
C ALA A 163 -0.34 19.37 -4.85
N TRP A 164 0.03 18.23 -4.24
CA TRP A 164 0.41 17.01 -4.94
C TRP A 164 -0.50 15.81 -4.69
N GLY A 165 -1.32 15.82 -3.64
CA GLY A 165 -2.12 14.67 -3.21
C GLY A 165 -3.11 14.19 -4.26
N ASP A 166 -3.94 15.09 -4.78
CA ASP A 166 -4.91 14.73 -5.84
C ASP A 166 -4.22 14.36 -7.15
N LYS A 167 -3.11 15.04 -7.49
CA LYS A 167 -2.31 14.69 -8.67
C LYS A 167 -1.75 13.27 -8.55
N ALA A 168 -1.23 12.90 -7.39
CA ALA A 168 -0.73 11.56 -7.14
C ALA A 168 -1.84 10.51 -7.27
N VAL A 169 -3.03 10.77 -6.72
CA VAL A 169 -4.22 9.92 -6.89
C VAL A 169 -4.56 9.72 -8.37
N ASP A 170 -4.62 10.81 -9.15
CA ASP A 170 -4.87 10.73 -10.58
C ASP A 170 -3.75 9.96 -11.31
N GLY A 171 -2.51 10.14 -10.89
CA GLY A 171 -1.35 9.36 -11.34
C GLY A 171 -1.52 7.86 -11.12
N PHE A 172 -1.98 7.43 -9.94
CA PHE A 172 -2.25 6.02 -9.65
C PHE A 172 -3.39 5.48 -10.53
N ILE A 173 -4.43 6.28 -10.78
CA ILE A 173 -5.52 5.92 -11.68
C ILE A 173 -5.00 5.71 -13.12
N GLN A 174 -4.15 6.61 -13.62
CA GLN A 174 -3.55 6.47 -14.95
C GLN A 174 -2.59 5.29 -15.03
N ALA A 175 -1.83 5.03 -13.97
CA ALA A 175 -1.00 3.85 -13.84
C ALA A 175 -1.83 2.56 -13.90
N ALA A 176 -2.95 2.49 -13.17
CA ALA A 176 -3.83 1.32 -13.20
C ALA A 176 -4.43 1.09 -14.60
N LYS A 177 -4.88 2.15 -15.29
CA LYS A 177 -5.35 2.04 -16.69
C LYS A 177 -4.27 1.50 -17.62
N PHE A 178 -3.04 2.00 -17.49
CA PHE A 178 -1.91 1.45 -18.24
C PHE A 178 -1.67 -0.03 -17.95
N LEU A 179 -1.75 -0.44 -16.68
CA LEU A 179 -1.53 -1.83 -16.29
C LEU A 179 -2.62 -2.77 -16.82
N GLN A 180 -3.86 -2.29 -16.98
CA GLN A 180 -4.89 -3.04 -17.71
C GLN A 180 -4.52 -3.26 -19.18
N GLU A 181 -3.94 -2.26 -19.85
CA GLU A 181 -3.40 -2.43 -21.21
C GLU A 181 -2.25 -3.46 -21.25
N GLN A 182 -1.64 -3.77 -20.09
CA GLN A 182 -0.64 -4.82 -19.92
C GLN A 182 -1.23 -6.18 -19.47
N ASN A 183 -2.55 -6.35 -19.47
CA ASN A 183 -3.29 -7.53 -18.98
C ASN A 183 -3.12 -7.80 -17.48
N ILE A 184 -2.89 -6.76 -16.68
CA ILE A 184 -2.93 -6.84 -15.22
C ILE A 184 -4.30 -6.31 -14.78
N PHE A 185 -5.09 -7.17 -14.14
CA PHE A 185 -6.50 -6.87 -13.86
C PHE A 185 -6.84 -6.78 -12.37
N SER A 186 -5.91 -7.15 -11.48
CA SER A 186 -6.12 -7.15 -10.04
C SER A 186 -4.80 -6.94 -9.28
N SER A 187 -4.89 -6.55 -8.00
CA SER A 187 -3.72 -6.44 -7.12
C SER A 187 -3.02 -7.79 -6.91
N ARG A 188 -3.80 -8.89 -6.96
CA ARG A 188 -3.30 -10.28 -6.87
C ARG A 188 -2.29 -10.57 -7.97
N ASP A 189 -2.53 -10.12 -9.20
CA ASP A 189 -1.66 -10.37 -10.35
C ASP A 189 -0.53 -9.36 -10.49
N LEU A 190 -0.58 -8.28 -9.72
CA LEU A 190 0.45 -7.25 -9.77
C LEU A 190 1.79 -7.82 -9.30
N PRO A 191 2.84 -7.81 -10.14
CA PRO A 191 4.16 -8.33 -9.79
C PRO A 191 4.78 -7.58 -8.60
N TYR A 192 4.75 -6.26 -8.66
CA TYR A 192 5.24 -5.35 -7.62
C TYR A 192 4.24 -4.23 -7.38
N GLY A 193 3.55 -4.25 -6.23
CA GLY A 193 2.75 -3.11 -5.76
C GLY A 193 3.59 -1.84 -5.62
N SER A 194 4.82 -2.00 -5.15
CA SER A 194 5.79 -0.92 -4.98
C SER A 194 6.16 -0.18 -6.27
N GLN A 195 6.10 -0.84 -7.44
CA GLN A 195 6.40 -0.20 -8.73
C GLN A 195 5.28 0.77 -9.17
N LEU A 196 4.08 0.69 -8.58
CA LEU A 196 3.01 1.67 -8.81
C LEU A 196 3.44 3.08 -8.37
N ILE A 197 4.30 3.20 -7.36
CA ILE A 197 4.71 4.48 -6.78
C ILE A 197 5.49 5.33 -7.79
N PRO A 198 6.62 4.86 -8.37
CA PRO A 198 7.28 5.63 -9.42
C PRO A 198 6.40 5.75 -10.67
N LEU A 199 5.63 4.70 -11.02
CA LEU A 199 4.77 4.72 -12.20
C LEU A 199 3.70 5.82 -12.12
N SER A 200 3.06 6.00 -10.97
CA SER A 200 2.09 7.08 -10.76
C SER A 200 2.73 8.46 -10.90
N ALA A 201 3.91 8.66 -10.32
CA ALA A 201 4.66 9.90 -10.45
C ALA A 201 5.08 10.19 -11.90
N ILE A 202 5.47 9.15 -12.66
CA ILE A 202 5.78 9.23 -14.09
C ILE A 202 4.53 9.69 -14.88
N PHE A 203 3.35 9.12 -14.61
CA PHE A 203 2.12 9.53 -15.29
C PHE A 203 1.71 10.97 -14.98
N VAL A 204 1.91 11.43 -13.74
CA VAL A 204 1.68 12.84 -13.37
C VAL A 204 2.61 13.76 -14.13
N GLU A 205 3.90 13.43 -14.21
CA GLU A 205 4.89 14.28 -14.88
C GLU A 205 4.70 14.34 -16.39
N LEU A 206 4.36 13.21 -17.02
CA LEU A 206 4.15 13.15 -18.47
C LEU A 206 2.81 13.77 -18.89
N GLY A 207 1.79 13.71 -18.02
CA GLY A 207 0.42 14.12 -18.35
C GLY A 207 -0.06 13.47 -19.66
N GLY A 208 -0.63 14.27 -20.56
CA GLY A 208 -1.13 13.78 -21.85
C GLY A 208 -0.05 13.13 -22.75
N LYS A 209 1.23 13.46 -22.58
CA LYS A 209 2.32 12.82 -23.37
C LYS A 209 2.41 11.32 -23.10
N ALA A 210 1.96 10.85 -21.94
CA ALA A 210 1.97 9.45 -21.57
C ALA A 210 1.10 8.58 -22.49
N HIS A 211 0.18 9.17 -23.27
CA HIS A 211 -0.70 8.45 -24.20
C HIS A 211 -0.12 8.32 -25.61
N ASN A 212 1.01 8.97 -25.90
CA ASN A 212 1.72 8.76 -27.16
C ASN A 212 2.24 7.32 -27.24
N LEU A 213 2.06 6.64 -28.38
CA LEU A 213 2.42 5.23 -28.55
C LEU A 213 3.91 4.95 -28.26
N ASN A 214 4.82 5.81 -28.71
CA ASN A 214 6.25 5.63 -28.45
C ASN A 214 6.57 5.79 -26.96
N VAL A 215 5.92 6.74 -26.29
CA VAL A 215 6.05 6.94 -24.83
C VAL A 215 5.48 5.75 -24.07
N ARG A 216 4.29 5.27 -24.44
CA ARG A 216 3.67 4.05 -23.89
C ARG A 216 4.61 2.85 -24.00
N ASN A 217 5.24 2.64 -25.15
CA ASN A 217 6.18 1.54 -25.37
C ASN A 217 7.44 1.65 -24.49
N LYS A 218 7.97 2.86 -24.30
CA LYS A 218 9.08 3.11 -23.36
C LYS A 218 8.69 2.80 -21.92
N ILE A 219 7.50 3.24 -21.47
CA ILE A 219 6.98 2.93 -20.13
C ILE A 219 6.80 1.41 -19.97
N ALA A 220 6.25 0.71 -20.97
CA ALA A 220 6.10 -0.75 -20.95
C ALA A 220 7.44 -1.48 -20.86
N ARG A 221 8.44 -1.05 -21.63
CA ARG A 221 9.79 -1.64 -21.56
C ARG A 221 10.40 -1.43 -20.18
N TRP A 222 10.35 -0.21 -19.64
CA TRP A 222 10.81 0.07 -18.27
C TRP A 222 10.09 -0.79 -17.24
N TYR A 223 8.75 -0.89 -17.35
CA TYR A 223 7.93 -1.65 -16.42
C TYR A 223 8.35 -3.12 -16.40
N TRP A 224 8.38 -3.76 -17.57
CA TRP A 224 8.69 -5.19 -17.69
C TRP A 224 10.15 -5.52 -17.37
N CYS A 225 11.11 -4.66 -17.71
CA CYS A 225 12.50 -4.80 -17.25
C CYS A 225 12.60 -4.71 -15.72
N GLY A 226 11.82 -3.82 -15.10
CA GLY A 226 11.71 -3.72 -13.65
C GLY A 226 11.17 -4.99 -12.99
N VAL A 227 10.12 -5.57 -13.57
CA VAL A 227 9.48 -6.82 -13.09
C VAL A 227 10.41 -8.02 -13.25
N LEU A 228 10.89 -8.28 -14.48
CA LEU A 228 11.67 -9.49 -14.77
C LEU A 228 13.11 -9.41 -14.25
N GLY A 229 13.69 -8.21 -14.24
CA GLY A 229 14.99 -7.94 -13.62
C GLY A 229 14.96 -7.89 -12.09
N LYS A 230 13.78 -8.04 -11.47
CA LYS A 230 13.58 -7.99 -10.01
C LYS A 230 14.08 -6.71 -9.36
N MET A 231 13.91 -5.59 -10.05
CA MET A 231 14.51 -4.32 -9.67
C MET A 231 13.90 -3.69 -8.41
N TYR A 232 12.81 -4.31 -7.91
CA TYR A 232 12.05 -3.88 -6.75
C TYR A 232 12.10 -4.88 -5.58
N ASP A 233 12.89 -5.95 -5.67
CA ASP A 233 13.20 -6.86 -4.56
C ASP A 233 14.16 -6.16 -3.56
N GLY A 234 13.58 -5.37 -2.63
CA GLY A 234 14.33 -4.64 -1.60
C GLY A 234 14.92 -3.30 -2.07
N GLY A 235 15.24 -2.41 -1.12
CA GLY A 235 15.86 -1.10 -1.40
C GLY A 235 15.04 -0.15 -2.30
N SER A 236 13.73 -0.39 -2.42
CA SER A 236 12.88 0.13 -3.49
C SER A 236 12.80 1.66 -3.54
N GLU A 237 12.87 2.35 -2.41
CA GLU A 237 12.82 3.82 -2.36
C GLU A 237 13.93 4.51 -3.16
N THR A 238 15.15 3.95 -3.11
CA THR A 238 16.30 4.49 -3.88
C THR A 238 16.12 4.22 -5.38
N ARG A 239 15.47 3.10 -5.72
CA ARG A 239 15.10 2.77 -7.10
C ARG A 239 14.03 3.74 -7.61
N PHE A 240 12.97 4.02 -6.86
CA PHE A 240 11.92 4.96 -7.28
C PHE A 240 12.46 6.36 -7.56
N ALA A 241 13.31 6.86 -6.67
CA ALA A 241 13.93 8.17 -6.77
C ALA A 241 14.85 8.32 -8.00
N ARG A 242 15.37 7.20 -8.52
CA ARG A 242 16.18 7.13 -9.73
C ARG A 242 15.34 6.90 -10.98
N ASP A 243 14.33 6.04 -10.90
CA ASP A 243 13.47 5.69 -12.03
C ASP A 243 12.72 6.88 -12.61
N LEU A 244 12.15 7.73 -11.74
CA LEU A 244 11.39 8.89 -12.19
C LEU A 244 12.23 9.81 -13.09
N PRO A 245 13.37 10.37 -12.65
CA PRO A 245 14.18 11.22 -13.53
C PRO A 245 14.74 10.45 -14.74
N GLU A 246 15.28 9.24 -14.56
CA GLU A 246 15.89 8.49 -15.68
C GLU A 246 14.89 8.18 -16.80
N LEU A 247 13.65 7.79 -16.46
CA LEU A 247 12.64 7.49 -17.46
C LEU A 247 12.15 8.75 -18.18
N ILE A 248 11.95 9.85 -17.45
CA ILE A 248 11.54 11.13 -18.06
C ILE A 248 12.65 11.64 -18.99
N ASP A 249 13.92 11.58 -18.57
CA ASP A 249 15.06 11.96 -19.39
C ASP A 249 15.15 11.09 -20.65
N TRP A 250 15.01 9.76 -20.53
CA TRP A 250 15.03 8.86 -21.67
C TRP A 250 13.88 9.10 -22.66
N ILE A 251 12.68 9.39 -22.15
CA ILE A 251 11.53 9.75 -22.99
C ILE A 251 11.85 11.00 -23.81
N ASN A 252 12.54 11.97 -23.22
CA ASN A 252 12.96 13.22 -23.86
C ASN A 252 14.24 13.10 -24.72
N GLY A 253 14.75 11.89 -24.97
CA GLY A 253 15.90 11.63 -25.84
C GLY A 253 17.23 11.46 -25.12
N GLY A 254 17.23 11.40 -23.79
CA GLY A 254 18.39 11.08 -22.98
C GLY A 254 18.80 9.59 -23.02
N ALA A 255 19.69 9.20 -22.10
CA ALA A 255 20.20 7.84 -22.02
C ALA A 255 19.14 6.84 -21.51
N GLU A 256 19.27 5.57 -21.91
CA GLU A 256 18.38 4.49 -21.46
C GLU A 256 18.46 4.30 -19.92
N PRO A 257 17.33 4.13 -19.19
CA PRO A 257 17.33 4.02 -17.73
C PRO A 257 18.13 2.83 -17.22
N SER A 258 18.73 2.97 -16.04
CA SER A 258 19.44 1.88 -15.37
C SER A 258 18.56 0.67 -15.10
N THR A 259 17.26 0.86 -14.85
CA THR A 259 16.28 -0.24 -14.69
C THR A 259 16.15 -1.13 -15.94
N ILE A 260 16.39 -0.57 -17.12
CA ILE A 260 16.42 -1.33 -18.38
C ILE A 260 17.81 -1.95 -18.58
N ARG A 261 18.89 -1.17 -18.41
CA ARG A 261 20.27 -1.64 -18.64
C ARG A 261 20.70 -2.76 -17.68
N ASP A 262 20.34 -2.62 -16.40
CA ASP A 262 20.69 -3.57 -15.34
C ASP A 262 19.66 -4.73 -15.27
N GLY A 263 18.51 -4.57 -15.92
CA GLY A 263 17.42 -5.55 -15.92
C GLY A 263 17.77 -6.78 -16.73
N ASN A 264 18.15 -7.87 -16.05
CA ASN A 264 18.53 -9.13 -16.68
C ASN A 264 17.62 -10.28 -16.23
N PHE A 265 17.17 -11.09 -17.19
CA PHE A 265 16.43 -12.33 -16.94
C PHE A 265 17.12 -13.48 -17.66
N ALA A 266 17.85 -14.30 -16.89
CA ALA A 266 18.50 -15.49 -17.43
C ALA A 266 17.49 -16.61 -17.68
N ALA A 267 17.60 -17.31 -18.82
CA ALA A 267 16.60 -18.31 -19.23
C ALA A 267 16.47 -19.50 -18.27
N ASP A 268 17.57 -19.90 -17.63
CA ASP A 268 17.61 -20.94 -16.59
C ASP A 268 16.70 -20.60 -15.40
N ARG A 269 16.41 -19.31 -15.20
CA ARG A 269 15.51 -18.83 -14.16
C ARG A 269 14.12 -19.45 -14.27
N LEU A 270 13.64 -19.77 -15.49
CA LEU A 270 12.36 -20.44 -15.71
C LEU A 270 12.25 -21.74 -14.89
N TYR A 271 13.31 -22.56 -14.85
CA TYR A 271 13.32 -23.83 -14.11
C TYR A 271 13.33 -23.67 -12.57
N SER A 272 13.65 -22.46 -12.09
CA SER A 272 13.72 -22.16 -10.65
C SER A 272 12.55 -21.31 -10.12
N LEU A 273 11.71 -20.76 -11.00
CA LEU A 273 10.52 -20.02 -10.60
C LEU A 273 9.38 -20.98 -10.24
N ARG A 274 9.06 -21.07 -8.94
CA ARG A 274 8.08 -22.06 -8.42
C ARG A 274 6.96 -21.46 -7.58
N THR A 275 7.10 -20.23 -7.11
CA THR A 275 6.16 -19.60 -6.18
C THR A 275 5.33 -18.52 -6.85
N ARG A 276 4.01 -18.59 -6.64
CA ARG A 276 3.02 -17.60 -7.12
C ARG A 276 3.26 -16.19 -6.56
N ASN A 277 3.99 -16.07 -5.45
CA ASN A 277 4.30 -14.78 -4.83
C ASN A 277 5.47 -14.05 -5.50
N SER A 278 6.26 -14.72 -6.36
CA SER A 278 7.37 -14.07 -7.03
C SER A 278 6.87 -13.09 -8.11
N ALA A 279 7.41 -11.87 -8.13
CA ALA A 279 7.08 -10.90 -9.16
C ALA A 279 7.35 -11.42 -10.57
N ALA A 280 8.50 -12.06 -10.80
CA ALA A 280 8.80 -12.67 -12.09
C ALA A 280 7.82 -13.79 -12.46
N TYR A 281 7.32 -14.55 -11.48
CA TYR A 281 6.29 -15.57 -11.71
C TYR A 281 4.98 -14.94 -12.18
N LYS A 282 4.49 -13.93 -11.45
CA LYS A 282 3.29 -13.17 -11.84
C LYS A 282 3.47 -12.48 -13.19
N GLY A 283 4.64 -11.91 -13.43
CA GLY A 283 4.97 -11.20 -14.66
C GLY A 283 4.95 -12.12 -15.89
N LEU A 284 5.55 -13.30 -15.80
CA LEU A 284 5.48 -14.29 -16.88
C LEU A 284 4.06 -14.76 -17.15
N HIS A 285 3.26 -14.97 -16.10
CA HIS A 285 1.85 -15.33 -16.25
C HIS A 285 1.06 -14.25 -16.99
N VAL A 286 1.23 -12.99 -16.60
CA VAL A 286 0.59 -11.85 -17.28
C VAL A 286 1.06 -11.71 -18.72
N LEU A 287 2.35 -11.88 -18.99
CA LEU A 287 2.89 -11.83 -20.35
C LEU A 287 2.33 -12.94 -21.24
N LEU A 288 2.15 -14.15 -20.71
CA LEU A 288 1.50 -15.25 -21.44
C LEU A 288 0.07 -14.88 -21.84
N MET A 289 -0.72 -14.35 -20.90
CA MET A 289 -2.08 -13.86 -21.21
C MET A 289 -2.03 -12.74 -22.25
N LYS A 290 -1.13 -11.77 -22.10
CA LYS A 290 -0.96 -10.64 -23.03
C LYS A 290 -0.59 -11.08 -24.46
N GLN A 291 0.18 -12.17 -24.61
CA GLN A 291 0.54 -12.73 -25.91
C GLN A 291 -0.54 -13.62 -26.53
N GLY A 292 -1.75 -13.66 -25.95
CA GLY A 292 -2.86 -14.46 -26.45
C GLY A 292 -2.84 -15.91 -25.98
N GLY A 293 -2.25 -16.16 -24.80
CA GLY A 293 -2.39 -17.43 -24.10
C GLY A 293 -3.86 -17.82 -23.98
N ARG A 294 -4.17 -19.09 -24.27
CA ARG A 294 -5.52 -19.63 -24.25
C ARG A 294 -5.72 -20.43 -22.98
N ASP A 295 -6.95 -20.43 -22.47
CA ASP A 295 -7.34 -21.42 -21.46
C ASP A 295 -7.27 -22.82 -22.09
N PHE A 296 -6.64 -23.75 -21.39
CA PHE A 296 -6.41 -25.12 -21.86
C PHE A 296 -7.70 -25.96 -21.84
N ILE A 297 -8.72 -25.56 -21.07
CA ILE A 297 -10.01 -26.25 -21.03
C ILE A 297 -10.90 -25.77 -22.19
N SER A 298 -11.15 -24.46 -22.30
CA SER A 298 -12.08 -23.90 -23.28
C SER A 298 -11.45 -23.59 -24.64
N GLY A 299 -10.12 -23.42 -24.71
CA GLY A 299 -9.41 -22.98 -25.91
C GLY A 299 -9.62 -21.50 -26.26
N VAL A 300 -10.31 -20.73 -25.41
CA VAL A 300 -10.60 -19.31 -25.60
C VAL A 300 -9.39 -18.48 -25.16
N PRO A 301 -8.99 -17.44 -25.92
CA PRO A 301 -7.96 -16.49 -25.49
C PRO A 301 -8.35 -15.83 -24.16
N ILE A 302 -7.41 -15.73 -23.23
CA ILE A 302 -7.67 -15.10 -21.94
C ILE A 302 -7.58 -13.58 -22.10
N ASP A 303 -8.73 -12.95 -22.30
CA ASP A 303 -8.90 -11.50 -22.30
C ASP A 303 -9.59 -11.01 -21.01
N ILE A 304 -9.86 -9.71 -20.94
CA ILE A 304 -10.47 -9.08 -19.76
C ILE A 304 -11.87 -9.65 -19.43
N GLN A 305 -12.65 -10.08 -20.43
CA GLN A 305 -14.01 -10.60 -20.23
C GLN A 305 -13.94 -12.01 -19.65
N THR A 306 -13.14 -12.88 -20.26
CA THR A 306 -12.88 -14.25 -19.78
C THR A 306 -12.27 -14.22 -18.39
N TYR A 307 -11.33 -13.30 -18.12
CA TYR A 307 -10.65 -13.20 -16.84
C TYR A 307 -11.62 -12.94 -15.66
N TYR A 308 -12.60 -12.06 -15.82
CA TYR A 308 -13.58 -11.79 -14.75
C TYR A 308 -14.72 -12.80 -14.69
N GLY A 309 -15.05 -13.46 -15.80
CA GLY A 309 -16.10 -14.48 -15.87
C GLY A 309 -15.67 -15.84 -15.30
N ASP A 310 -14.45 -16.27 -15.61
CA ASP A 310 -14.04 -17.67 -15.45
C ASP A 310 -13.07 -17.93 -14.29
N GLN A 311 -12.72 -16.90 -13.50
CA GLN A 311 -11.79 -16.98 -12.36
C GLN A 311 -10.46 -17.70 -12.69
N ILE A 312 -9.84 -17.34 -13.81
CA ILE A 312 -8.57 -17.93 -14.28
C ILE A 312 -7.53 -18.03 -13.15
N ASP A 313 -7.03 -19.24 -12.88
CA ASP A 313 -5.95 -19.52 -11.93
C ASP A 313 -4.81 -20.29 -12.59
N ILE A 314 -3.69 -20.45 -11.87
CA ILE A 314 -2.44 -20.96 -12.45
C ILE A 314 -2.24 -22.44 -12.13
N HIS A 315 -2.64 -23.32 -13.02
CA HIS A 315 -2.59 -24.76 -12.79
C HIS A 315 -1.32 -25.41 -13.31
N HIS A 316 -1.02 -26.61 -12.79
CA HIS A 316 0.02 -27.47 -13.37
C HIS A 316 -0.51 -28.10 -14.66
N ILE A 317 0.27 -28.06 -15.74
CA ILE A 317 -0.06 -28.78 -16.99
C ILE A 317 -0.02 -30.29 -16.72
N PHE A 318 1.10 -30.77 -16.18
CA PHE A 318 1.23 -32.12 -15.64
C PHE A 318 0.97 -32.09 -14.14
N GLN A 319 -0.12 -32.71 -13.71
CA GLN A 319 -0.55 -32.72 -12.31
C GLN A 319 0.51 -33.31 -11.39
N ARG A 320 0.64 -32.74 -10.19
CA ARG A 320 1.62 -33.16 -9.18
C ARG A 320 1.60 -34.65 -8.88
N VAL A 321 0.41 -35.23 -8.72
CA VAL A 321 0.22 -36.66 -8.43
C VAL A 321 0.78 -37.54 -9.56
N TYR A 322 0.59 -37.13 -10.82
CA TYR A 322 1.17 -37.84 -11.96
C TYR A 322 2.70 -37.77 -11.94
N CYS A 323 3.27 -36.58 -11.71
CA CYS A 323 4.71 -36.40 -11.66
C CYS A 323 5.36 -37.19 -10.52
N GLU A 324 4.76 -37.19 -9.34
CA GLU A 324 5.22 -37.96 -8.17
C GLU A 324 5.19 -39.47 -8.44
N LYS A 325 4.12 -40.00 -9.06
CA LYS A 325 4.02 -41.42 -9.44
C LYS A 325 5.08 -41.86 -10.45
N ASN A 326 5.51 -40.96 -11.33
CA ASN A 326 6.49 -41.25 -12.38
C ASN A 326 7.93 -40.88 -11.98
N GLY A 327 8.18 -40.55 -10.70
CA GLY A 327 9.52 -40.22 -10.21
C GLY A 327 10.10 -38.92 -10.78
N ILE A 328 9.27 -38.00 -11.26
CA ILE A 328 9.70 -36.69 -11.78
C ILE A 328 10.07 -35.78 -10.61
N ASP A 329 11.24 -35.15 -10.66
CA ASP A 329 11.72 -34.25 -9.60
C ASP A 329 10.76 -33.06 -9.39
N LYS A 330 10.45 -32.78 -8.12
CA LYS A 330 9.66 -31.62 -7.68
C LYS A 330 10.14 -30.30 -8.27
N LYS A 331 11.46 -30.11 -8.38
CA LYS A 331 12.07 -28.93 -8.96
C LYS A 331 11.61 -28.67 -10.39
N MET A 332 11.33 -29.74 -11.14
CA MET A 332 10.87 -29.70 -12.52
C MET A 332 9.36 -29.51 -12.60
N TYR A 333 8.57 -30.32 -11.88
CA TYR A 333 7.12 -30.21 -11.99
C TYR A 333 6.54 -28.95 -11.31
N ASP A 334 7.18 -28.37 -10.30
CA ASP A 334 6.73 -27.10 -9.68
C ASP A 334 7.26 -25.85 -10.41
N SER A 335 8.13 -26.00 -11.41
CA SER A 335 8.61 -24.87 -12.22
C SER A 335 7.46 -24.22 -13.01
N ILE A 336 7.59 -22.91 -13.25
CA ILE A 336 6.65 -22.14 -14.08
C ILE A 336 6.51 -22.67 -15.51
N VAL A 337 7.48 -23.43 -16.03
CA VAL A 337 7.36 -24.06 -17.36
C VAL A 337 6.29 -25.14 -17.41
N ASN A 338 5.93 -25.73 -16.26
CA ASN A 338 4.82 -26.69 -16.13
C ASN A 338 3.54 -25.98 -15.63
N LYS A 339 3.40 -24.67 -15.85
CA LYS A 339 2.25 -23.89 -15.40
C LYS A 339 1.55 -23.23 -16.57
N THR A 340 0.23 -23.18 -16.49
CA THR A 340 -0.61 -22.49 -17.47
C THR A 340 -1.79 -21.83 -16.75
N PRO A 341 -2.31 -20.70 -17.25
CA PRO A 341 -3.63 -20.23 -16.86
C PRO A 341 -4.69 -21.27 -17.27
N ILE A 342 -5.60 -21.58 -16.35
CA ILE A 342 -6.81 -22.38 -16.54
C ILE A 342 -7.94 -21.72 -15.76
#